data_AF-A0A8J8CM51-F1
#
_entry.id   AF-A0A8J8CM51-F1
#
_cell.length_a   1.000
_cell.length_b   1.000
_cell.length_c   1.000
_cell.angle_alpha   90.00
_cell.angle_beta   90.00
_cell.angle_gamma   90.00
#
_symmetry.space_group_name_H-M   'P 1'
#
loop_
_entity.id
_entity.type
_entity.pdbx_description
1 polymer ?
#
loop_
_entity_poly.entity_id
_entity_poly.type
_entity_poly.pdbx_seq_one_letter_code
_entity_poly.pdbx_strand_id
1 'polypeptide(L)'
;MITIQETQSKLVDLINSRLSIRQLTAPGVQGPLRMLGEKMLNMFAGQMITDSMLADQKEDIKDELLESVMSSLALAGLLGIDLQAELLDAIALLEQVTAEGA
;
A
#
# COMPACT_ATOMS: atom_id res chain seq x y z
N MET A 1 -11.33 14.27 5.81
CA MET A 1 -10.10 13.87 6.52
C MET A 1 -10.09 12.36 6.50
N ILE A 2 -9.09 11.72 5.90
CA ILE A 2 -8.98 10.26 5.95
C ILE A 2 -8.34 9.89 7.29
N THR A 3 -8.99 9.00 8.02
CA THR A 3 -8.48 8.43 9.27
C THR A 3 -7.48 7.32 8.99
N ILE A 4 -6.63 6.98 9.98
CA ILE A 4 -5.69 5.85 9.88
C ILE A 4 -6.45 4.55 9.54
N GLN A 5 -7.64 4.35 10.13
CA GLN A 5 -8.46 3.17 9.89
C GLN A 5 -8.99 3.10 8.45
N GLU A 6 -9.44 4.23 7.90
CA GLU A 6 -9.87 4.31 6.50
C GLU A 6 -8.69 4.03 5.54
N THR A 7 -7.50 4.56 5.84
CA THR A 7 -6.27 4.25 5.09
C THR A 7 -5.97 2.75 5.13
N GLN A 8 -6.01 2.13 6.31
CA GLN A 8 -5.78 0.69 6.46
C GLN A 8 -6.75 -0.13 5.61
N SER A 9 -8.05 0.20 5.66
CA SER A 9 -9.06 -0.48 4.84
C SER A 9 -8.76 -0.37 3.35
N LYS A 10 -8.47 0.85 2.86
CA LYS A 10 -8.15 1.09 1.44
C LYS A 10 -6.92 0.31 0.98
N LEU A 11 -5.85 0.29 1.77
CA LEU A 11 -4.63 -0.45 1.43
C LEU A 11 -4.89 -1.96 1.39
N VAL A 12 -5.68 -2.49 2.32
CA VAL A 12 -6.10 -3.90 2.31
C VAL A 12 -6.92 -4.22 1.06
N ASP A 13 -7.87 -3.36 0.67
CA ASP A 13 -8.67 -3.52 -0.55
C ASP A 13 -7.81 -3.51 -1.82
N LEU A 14 -6.81 -2.62 -1.89
CA LEU A 14 -5.84 -2.57 -2.99
C LEU A 14 -4.97 -3.84 -3.07
N ILE A 15 -4.54 -4.37 -1.93
CA ILE A 15 -3.78 -5.63 -1.87
C ILE A 15 -4.66 -6.80 -2.35
N ASN A 16 -5.89 -6.88 -1.82
CA ASN A 16 -6.83 -7.96 -2.14
C ASN A 16 -7.27 -7.94 -3.60
N SER A 17 -7.58 -6.76 -4.15
CA SER A 17 -7.97 -6.62 -5.57
C SER A 17 -6.89 -7.16 -6.51
N ARG A 18 -5.60 -6.97 -6.17
CA ARG A 18 -4.50 -7.55 -6.96
C ARG A 18 -4.35 -9.05 -6.83
N LEU A 19 -4.61 -9.62 -5.66
CA LEU A 19 -4.62 -11.07 -5.50
C LEU A 19 -5.72 -11.71 -6.34
N SER A 20 -6.88 -11.06 -6.45
CA SER A 20 -7.98 -11.49 -7.31
C SER A 20 -7.64 -11.37 -8.81
N ILE A 21 -6.98 -10.29 -9.24
CA ILE A 21 -6.59 -10.08 -10.65
C ILE A 21 -5.55 -11.12 -11.12
N ARG A 22 -4.69 -11.66 -10.24
CA ARG A 22 -3.73 -12.72 -10.60
C ARG A 22 -4.38 -14.01 -11.13
N GLN A 23 -5.69 -14.19 -11.00
CA GLN A 23 -6.43 -15.33 -11.58
C GLN A 23 -6.95 -15.09 -13.00
N LEU A 24 -6.91 -13.85 -13.50
CA LEU A 24 -7.38 -13.50 -14.83
C LEU A 24 -6.21 -12.87 -15.60
N THR A 25 -5.61 -13.64 -16.49
CA THR A 25 -4.68 -13.12 -17.51
C THR A 25 -5.42 -12.14 -18.41
N ALA A 26 -5.48 -10.87 -18.02
CA ALA A 26 -6.00 -9.78 -18.83
C ALA A 26 -4.90 -9.31 -19.79
N PRO A 27 -5.10 -9.38 -21.12
CA PRO A 27 -4.16 -8.85 -22.07
C PRO A 27 -4.34 -7.33 -22.21
N GLY A 28 -3.29 -6.58 -21.87
CA GLY A 28 -2.90 -5.35 -22.56
C GLY A 28 -3.55 -4.03 -22.14
N VAL A 29 -2.75 -3.16 -21.50
CA VAL A 29 -2.72 -1.71 -21.78
C VAL A 29 -1.26 -1.21 -21.63
N GLN A 30 -0.73 -0.63 -22.71
CA GLN A 30 0.69 -0.30 -22.92
C GLN A 30 1.03 1.16 -22.56
N GLY A 31 1.03 1.51 -21.28
CA GLY A 31 1.46 2.83 -20.79
C GLY A 31 2.65 2.73 -19.82
N PRO A 32 3.76 3.50 -19.99
CA PRO A 32 4.91 3.46 -19.08
C PRO A 32 4.55 3.73 -17.62
N LEU A 33 3.64 4.67 -17.37
CA LEU A 33 3.16 5.03 -16.03
C LEU A 33 2.32 3.93 -15.40
N ARG A 34 1.48 3.26 -16.20
CA ARG A 34 0.69 2.10 -15.76
C ARG A 34 1.60 0.94 -15.36
N MET A 35 2.60 0.60 -16.18
CA MET A 35 3.56 -0.46 -15.85
C MET A 35 4.31 -0.16 -14.55
N LEU A 36 4.68 1.12 -14.33
CA LEU A 36 5.33 1.55 -13.09
C LEU A 36 4.40 1.36 -11.88
N GLY A 37 3.16 1.84 -11.96
CA GLY A 37 2.17 1.69 -10.91
C GLY A 37 1.84 0.23 -10.60
N GLU A 38 1.67 -0.60 -11.63
CA GLU A 38 1.42 -2.04 -11.48
C GLU A 38 2.61 -2.73 -10.83
N LYS A 39 3.84 -2.39 -11.22
CA LYS A 39 5.05 -2.94 -10.61
C LYS A 39 5.17 -2.54 -9.13
N MET A 40 4.91 -1.28 -8.80
CA MET A 40 4.93 -0.79 -7.41
C MET A 40 3.88 -1.49 -6.57
N LEU A 41 2.64 -1.57 -7.05
CA LEU A 41 1.55 -2.21 -6.34
C LEU A 41 1.78 -3.74 -6.19
N ASN A 42 2.32 -4.41 -7.21
CA ASN A 42 2.64 -5.84 -7.14
C ASN A 42 3.76 -6.12 -6.13
N MET A 43 4.79 -5.27 -6.09
CA MET A 43 5.88 -5.38 -5.12
C MET A 43 5.36 -5.14 -3.71
N PHE A 44 4.59 -4.07 -3.53
CA PHE A 44 3.97 -3.72 -2.26
C PHE A 44 3.06 -4.84 -1.74
N ALA A 45 2.11 -5.31 -2.55
CA ALA A 45 1.19 -6.37 -2.16
C ALA A 45 1.92 -7.69 -1.83
N GLY A 46 2.93 -8.06 -2.63
CA GLY A 46 3.75 -9.25 -2.37
C GLY A 46 4.48 -9.16 -1.02
N GLN A 47 5.14 -8.03 -0.78
CA GLN A 47 5.86 -7.78 0.47
C GLN A 47 4.93 -7.81 1.68
N MET A 48 3.78 -7.13 1.62
CA MET A 48 2.82 -7.08 2.74
C MET A 48 2.25 -8.45 3.10
N ILE A 49 2.06 -9.35 2.13
CA ILE A 49 1.61 -10.71 2.41
C ILE A 49 2.68 -11.49 3.16
N THR A 50 3.92 -11.44 2.68
CA THR A 50 5.05 -12.09 3.37
C THR A 50 5.23 -11.55 4.77
N ASP A 51 5.19 -10.23 4.93
CA ASP A 51 5.33 -9.58 6.24
C ASP A 51 4.18 -9.95 7.16
N SER A 52 2.93 -10.03 6.67
CA SER A 52 1.78 -10.44 7.48
C SER A 52 1.90 -11.87 8.03
N MET A 53 2.43 -12.80 7.24
CA MET A 53 2.63 -14.20 7.65
C MET A 53 3.72 -14.34 8.71
N LEU A 54 4.75 -13.49 8.64
CA LEU A 54 5.83 -13.45 9.63
C LEU A 54 5.38 -12.72 10.90
N ALA A 55 4.60 -11.65 10.73
CA ALA A 55 4.04 -10.83 11.80
C ALA A 55 3.08 -11.60 12.70
N ASP A 56 2.25 -12.49 12.15
CA ASP A 56 1.30 -13.31 12.92
C ASP A 56 2.00 -14.30 13.87
N GLN A 57 3.30 -14.55 13.67
CA GLN A 57 4.11 -15.43 14.52
C GLN A 57 4.82 -14.67 15.65
N LYS A 58 4.71 -13.34 15.70
CA LYS A 58 5.36 -12.50 16.71
C LYS A 58 4.38 -12.09 17.81
N GLU A 59 4.78 -12.26 19.07
CA GLU A 59 3.95 -11.88 20.23
C GLU A 59 3.87 -10.35 20.43
N ASP A 60 4.85 -9.61 19.91
CA ASP A 60 5.06 -8.16 20.12
C ASP A 60 4.80 -7.31 18.87
N ILE A 61 4.19 -7.88 17.82
CA ILE A 61 3.98 -7.20 16.53
C ILE A 61 3.26 -5.85 16.66
N LYS A 62 2.32 -5.74 17.60
CA LYS A 62 1.58 -4.50 17.85
C LYS A 62 2.52 -3.36 18.26
N ASP A 63 3.48 -3.66 19.13
CA ASP A 63 4.40 -2.66 19.66
C ASP A 63 5.44 -2.28 18.59
N GLU A 64 5.93 -3.25 17.81
CA GLU A 64 6.80 -2.98 16.65
C GLU A 64 6.12 -2.08 15.61
N LEU A 65 4.85 -2.36 15.27
CA LEU A 65 4.08 -1.53 14.33
C LEU A 65 3.88 -0.12 14.86
N LEU A 66 3.59 0.02 16.16
CA LEU A 66 3.42 1.32 16.80
C LEU A 66 4.73 2.12 16.80
N GLU A 67 5.85 1.49 17.15
CA GLU A 67 7.17 2.11 17.12
C GLU A 67 7.53 2.59 15.72
N SER A 68 7.27 1.77 14.69
CA SER A 68 7.52 2.12 13.29
C SER A 68 6.68 3.31 12.83
N VAL A 69 5.39 3.32 13.17
CA VAL A 69 4.48 4.45 12.86
C VAL A 69 4.95 5.73 13.56
N MET A 70 5.25 5.66 14.85
CA MET A 70 5.72 6.81 15.62
C MET A 70 7.04 7.37 15.07
N SER A 71 7.99 6.49 14.76
CA SER A 71 9.29 6.88 14.21
C SER A 71 9.16 7.55 12.85
N SER A 72 8.31 7.00 11.97
CA SER A 72 8.08 7.54 10.63
C SER A 72 7.39 8.92 10.69
N LEU A 73 6.39 9.07 11.56
CA LEU A 73 5.69 10.35 11.78
C LEU A 73 6.63 11.42 12.34
N ALA A 74 7.45 11.06 13.34
CA ALA A 74 8.42 11.97 13.94
C ALA A 74 9.45 12.42 12.90
N LEU A 75 9.97 11.49 12.10
CA LEU A 75 10.94 11.80 11.04
C LEU A 75 10.33 12.73 9.97
N ALA A 76 9.10 12.46 9.53
CA ALA A 76 8.41 13.34 8.59
C ALA A 76 8.26 14.77 9.14
N GLY A 77 7.90 14.89 10.43
CA GLY A 77 7.83 16.17 11.11
C GLY A 77 9.17 16.91 11.17
N LEU A 78 10.28 16.21 11.42
CA LEU A 78 11.63 16.78 11.43
C LEU A 78 12.09 17.26 10.04
N LEU A 79 11.64 16.58 8.98
CA LEU A 79 12.01 16.90 7.60
C LEU A 79 11.03 17.89 6.94
N GLY A 80 9.96 18.28 7.63
CA GLY A 80 8.91 19.15 7.07
C GLY A 80 8.11 18.50 5.96
N ILE A 81 7.98 17.17 5.97
CA ILE A 81 7.22 16.40 4.98
C ILE A 81 5.76 16.33 5.43
N ASP A 82 4.84 16.74 4.55
CA ASP A 82 3.40 16.52 4.76
C ASP A 82 3.04 15.07 4.39
N LEU A 83 3.23 14.17 5.36
CA LEU A 83 2.98 12.75 5.16
C LEU A 83 1.50 12.47 4.84
N GLN A 84 0.57 13.33 5.24
CA GLN A 84 -0.84 13.16 4.92
C GLN A 84 -1.07 13.41 3.42
N ALA A 85 -0.51 14.47 2.86
CA ALA A 85 -0.62 14.74 1.42
C ALA A 85 0.04 13.63 0.59
N GLU A 86 1.28 13.25 0.92
CA GLU A 86 2.02 12.20 0.22
C GLU A 86 1.31 10.85 0.25
N LEU A 87 0.68 10.50 1.39
CA LEU A 87 -0.08 9.27 1.54
C LEU A 87 -1.34 9.28 0.66
N LEU A 88 -2.04 10.42 0.56
CA LEU A 88 -3.21 10.55 -0.29
C LEU A 88 -2.84 10.42 -1.78
N ASP A 89 -1.75 11.04 -2.19
CA ASP A 89 -1.25 10.97 -3.56
C ASP A 89 -0.83 9.54 -3.92
N ALA A 90 -0.14 8.85 -3.01
CA ALA A 90 0.23 7.46 -3.19
C ALA A 90 -1.00 6.54 -3.33
N ILE A 91 -2.00 6.69 -2.46
CA ILE A 91 -3.24 5.90 -2.54
C ILE A 91 -3.98 6.18 -3.85
N ALA A 92 -4.11 7.44 -4.25
CA ALA A 92 -4.78 7.83 -5.49
C ALA A 92 -4.09 7.20 -6.71
N LEU A 93 -2.76 7.18 -6.73
CA LEU A 93 -1.99 6.51 -7.79
C LEU A 93 -2.28 5.00 -7.84
N LEU A 94 -2.32 4.33 -6.69
CA LEU A 94 -2.62 2.90 -6.62
C LEU A 94 -4.07 2.61 -7.05
N GLU A 95 -5.03 3.44 -6.63
CA GLU A 95 -6.45 3.34 -7.01
C GLU A 95 -6.65 3.49 -8.52
N GLN A 96 -6.01 4.49 -9.14
CA GLN A 96 -6.05 4.67 -10.60
C GLN A 96 -5.56 3.42 -11.34
N VAL A 97 -4.43 2.87 -10.89
CA VAL A 97 -3.81 1.70 -11.51
C VAL A 97 -4.67 0.44 -11.32
N THR A 98 -5.44 0.33 -10.24
CA THR A 98 -6.42 -0.75 -10.06
C THR A 98 -7.69 -0.57 -10.87
N ALA A 99 -8.22 0.65 -10.97
CA ALA A 99 -9.47 0.94 -11.69
C ALA A 99 -9.34 0.77 -13.21
N GLU A 100 -8.18 1.08 -13.78
CA GLU A 100 -7.90 0.86 -15.20
C GLU A 100 -7.63 -0.63 -15.56
N GLY A 101 -7.54 -1.51 -14.56
CA GLY A 101 -7.29 -2.94 -14.72
C GLY A 101 -8.54 -3.83 -14.60
N ALA A 102 -9.67 -3.28 -14.17
CA ALA A 102 -10.97 -3.94 -14.09
C ALA A 102 -11.79 -3.71 -15.37
#